data_AF-A0A7J3QFR6-F1
#
_entry.id   AF-A0A7J3QFR6-F1
#
_cell.length_a   1.000
_cell.length_b   1.000
_cell.length_c   1.000
_cell.angle_alpha   90.00
_cell.angle_beta   90.00
_cell.angle_gamma   90.00
#
_symmetry.space_group_name_H-M   'P 1'
#
loop_
_entity.id
_entity.type
_entity.pdbx_description
1 polymer ?
#
loop_
_entity_poly.entity_id
_entity_poly.type
_entity_poly.pdbx_seq_one_letter_code
_entity_poly.pdbx_strand_id
1 'polypeptide(L)' 'MPRAVIMVGSEADLEFANRICKTLKDFGVSFEIRVASAHKVPEKVL' A
#
# COMPACT_ATOMS: atom_id res chain seq x y z
N MET A 1 -7.06 15.83 -7.22
CA MET A 1 -7.52 14.43 -7.42
C MET A 1 -7.12 13.62 -6.20
N PRO A 2 -7.97 12.70 -5.69
CA PRO A 2 -7.62 11.87 -4.55
C PRO A 2 -6.48 10.90 -4.86
N ARG A 3 -5.63 10.64 -3.85
CA ARG A 3 -4.50 9.69 -3.90
C ARG A 3 -4.50 8.83 -2.65
N ALA A 4 -4.28 7.52 -2.82
CA ALA A 4 -4.18 6.55 -1.74
C ALA A 4 -2.74 6.03 -1.59
N VAL A 5 -2.28 5.87 -0.35
CA VAL A 5 -1.03 5.16 -0.04
C VAL A 5 -1.41 3.84 0.61
N ILE A 6 -1.06 2.72 -0.03
CA ILE A 6 -1.25 1.40 0.53
C ILE A 6 0.06 1.00 1.20
N MET A 7 0.09 1.01 2.53
CA MET A 7 1.25 0.60 3.31
C MET A 7 1.04 -0.84 3.81
N VAL A 8 2.03 -1.71 3.56
CA VAL A 8 2.02 -3.09 4.02
C VAL A 8 3.26 -3.42 4.85
N GLY A 9 3.14 -4.39 5.76
CA GLY A 9 4.20 -4.75 6.70
C GLY A 9 5.31 -5.61 6.08
N SER A 10 5.01 -6.33 4.99
CA SER A 10 5.92 -7.25 4.33
C SER A 10 5.60 -7.40 2.84
N GLU A 11 6.52 -8.00 2.08
CA GLU A 11 6.28 -8.34 0.67
C GLU A 11 5.23 -9.44 0.49
N ALA A 12 5.03 -10.31 1.50
CA ALA A 12 4.00 -11.33 1.47
C ALA A 12 2.58 -10.74 1.39
N ASP A 13 2.40 -9.50 1.85
CA ASP A 13 1.12 -8.79 1.82
C ASP A 13 0.79 -8.22 0.42
N LEU A 14 1.74 -8.25 -0.55
CA LEU A 14 1.55 -7.66 -1.88
C LEU A 14 0.40 -8.32 -2.65
N GLU A 15 0.19 -9.63 -2.46
CA GLU A 15 -0.94 -10.33 -3.08
C GLU A 15 -2.28 -9.69 -2.66
N PHE A 16 -2.44 -9.41 -1.37
CA PHE A 16 -3.64 -8.78 -0.85
C PHE A 16 -3.73 -7.30 -1.27
N ALA A 17 -2.62 -6.55 -1.18
CA ALA A 17 -2.56 -5.15 -1.58
C ALA A 17 -2.94 -4.94 -3.06
N ASN A 18 -2.51 -5.85 -3.94
CA ASN A 18 -2.84 -5.79 -5.37
C ASN A 18 -4.34 -5.89 -5.65
N ARG A 19 -5.11 -6.58 -4.80
CA ARG A 19 -6.58 -6.63 -4.89
C ARG A 19 -7.19 -5.25 -4.61
N ILE A 20 -6.65 -4.52 -3.64
CA ILE A 20 -7.07 -3.14 -3.31
C ILE A 20 -6.71 -2.19 -4.46
N CYS A 21 -5.50 -2.31 -5.01
CA CYS A 21 -5.04 -1.52 -6.17
C CYS A 21 -5.96 -1.68 -7.38
N LYS A 22 -6.44 -2.90 -7.64
CA LYS A 22 -7.38 -3.15 -8.74
C LYS A 22 -8.66 -2.35 -8.56
N THR A 23 -9.25 -2.36 -7.36
CA THR A 23 -10.44 -1.58 -7.05
C THR A 23 -10.18 -0.06 -7.17
N LEU A 24 -9.06 0.44 -6.66
CA LEU A 24 -8.71 1.86 -6.79
C LEU A 24 -8.54 2.29 -8.26
N LYS A 25 -7.96 1.41 -9.09
CA LYS A 25 -7.83 1.62 -10.53
C LYS A 25 -9.20 1.74 -11.21
N ASP A 26 -10.15 0.87 -10.85
CA ASP A 26 -11.52 0.90 -11.39
C ASP A 26 -12.25 2.20 -11.06
N PHE A 27 -11.95 2.81 -9.90
CA PHE A 27 -12.46 4.13 -9.50
C PHE A 27 -11.65 5.32 -10.02
N GLY A 28 -10.58 5.10 -10.78
CA GLY A 28 -9.70 6.16 -11.27
C GLY A 28 -8.93 6.88 -10.15
N VAL A 29 -8.76 6.25 -8.98
CA VAL A 29 -8.00 6.81 -7.86
C VAL A 29 -6.52 6.48 -8.05
N SER A 30 -5.66 7.48 -8.00
CA SER A 30 -4.21 7.28 -8.04
C SER A 30 -3.72 6.61 -6.75
N PHE A 31 -2.78 5.67 -6.85
CA PHE A 31 -2.25 4.97 -5.69
C PHE A 31 -0.75 4.65 -5.80
N GLU A 32 -0.13 4.42 -4.65
CA GLU A 32 1.21 3.83 -4.52
C GLU A 32 1.20 2.74 -3.44
N ILE A 33 2.09 1.75 -3.57
CA ILE A 33 2.33 0.74 -2.54
C ILE A 33 3.67 1.02 -1.86
N ARG A 34 3.72 0.90 -0.53
CA ARG A 34 4.95 0.98 0.27
C ARG A 34 5.05 -0.23 1.20
N VAL A 35 6.22 -0.86 1.25
CA VAL A 35 6.52 -1.93 2.22
C VAL A 35 7.31 -1.33 3.38
N ALA A 36 6.69 -1.25 4.55
CA ALA A 36 7.28 -0.73 5.78
C ALA A 36 6.69 -1.45 6.99
N SER A 37 7.54 -2.12 7.78
CA SER A 37 7.12 -2.82 8.98
C SER A 37 7.23 -1.92 10.20
N ALA A 38 6.13 -1.73 10.92
CA ALA A 38 6.11 -0.98 12.18
C ALA A 38 7.06 -1.55 13.25
N HIS A 39 7.29 -2.87 13.25
CA HIS A 39 8.15 -3.53 14.23
C HIS A 39 9.62 -3.63 13.80
N LYS A 40 9.89 -3.87 12.50
CA LYS A 40 11.26 -4.10 12.02
C LYS A 40 11.97 -2.80 11.65
N VAL A 41 11.25 -1.83 11.09
CA VAL A 41 11.81 -0.55 10.61
C VAL A 41 10.80 0.59 10.88
N PRO A 42 10.55 0.94 12.15
CA PRO A 42 9.52 1.92 12.54
C PRO A 42 9.71 3.29 11.89
N GLU A 43 10.95 3.73 11.69
CA GLU A 43 11.25 5.02 11.05
C GLU A 43 10.78 5.09 9.59
N LYS A 44 10.65 3.95 8.89
CA LYS A 44 10.14 3.90 7.51
C LYS A 44 8.62 4.08 7.43
N VAL A 45 7.92 4.04 8.56
CA VAL A 45 6.46 4.21 8.67
C VAL A 45 6.08 5.67 8.92
N LEU A 46 7.00 6.47 9.49
CA LEU A 46 6.82 7.90 9.80
C LEU A 46 6.85 8.77 8.54
#